data_AF-A0A7R9ZHB9-F1
#
_entry.id   AF-A0A7R9ZHB9-F1
#
_cell.length_a   1.000
_cell.length_b   1.000
_cell.length_c   1.000
_cell.angle_alpha   90.00
_cell.angle_beta   90.00
_cell.angle_gamma   90.00
#
_symmetry.space_group_name_H-M   'P 1'
#
loop_
_entity.id
_entity.type
_entity.pdbx_description
1 polymer ?
#
loop_
_entity_poly.entity_id
_entity_poly.type
_entity_poly.pdbx_seq_one_letter_code
_entity_poly.pdbx_strand_id
1 'polypeptide(L)'
;FVASRMGVMICSIVPLSMQEPISKTWLDISCMSVPWLTMIGFSMAFSALFAKSLRINKIMLKRDMRKICVSQKHVLKPFLALVMSNVLILSGWTATLPLQWNRIYGSDVDQYGRPTESIGRCILPKE
;
A
#
# COMPACT_ATOMS: atom_id res chain seq x y z
N PHE A 1 -15.71 -8.25 9.67
CA PHE A 1 -14.73 -7.29 10.23
C PHE A 1 -13.32 -7.32 9.61
N VAL A 2 -12.84 -8.42 9.00
CA VAL A 2 -11.60 -8.39 8.17
C VAL A 2 -11.83 -7.66 6.83
N ALA A 3 -13.04 -7.79 6.26
CA ALA A 3 -13.45 -7.15 5.00
C ALA A 3 -13.33 -5.62 4.99
N SER A 4 -13.56 -4.93 6.11
CA SER A 4 -13.49 -3.45 6.17
C SER A 4 -12.05 -2.92 6.16
N ARG A 5 -11.06 -3.72 6.56
CA ARG A 5 -9.64 -3.30 6.63
C ARG A 5 -8.83 -3.69 5.39
N MET A 6 -9.30 -4.69 4.65
CA MET A 6 -8.74 -5.09 3.35
C MET A 6 -9.05 -4.06 2.24
N GLY A 7 -10.05 -3.21 2.45
CA GLY A 7 -10.42 -2.15 1.51
C GLY A 7 -9.31 -1.15 1.23
N VAL A 8 -8.45 -0.84 2.20
CA VAL A 8 -7.37 0.16 2.03
C VAL A 8 -6.30 -0.32 1.05
N MET A 9 -5.95 -1.61 1.08
CA MET A 9 -5.04 -2.17 0.06
C MET A 9 -5.71 -2.20 -1.30
N ILE A 10 -6.98 -2.60 -1.38
CA ILE A 10 -7.72 -2.66 -2.65
C ILE A 10 -7.87 -1.26 -3.25
N CYS A 11 -7.95 -0.21 -2.42
CA CYS A 11 -7.95 1.18 -2.89
C CYS A 11 -6.67 1.58 -3.62
N SER A 12 -5.54 0.88 -3.47
CA SER A 12 -4.34 1.16 -4.27
C SER A 12 -4.47 0.77 -5.74
N ILE A 13 -5.51 0.00 -6.11
CA ILE A 13 -5.82 -0.31 -7.51
C ILE A 13 -6.35 0.93 -8.24
N VAL A 14 -7.05 1.83 -7.54
CA VAL A 14 -7.63 3.05 -8.14
C VAL A 14 -6.55 3.95 -8.76
N PRO A 15 -5.49 4.37 -8.03
CA PRO A 15 -4.42 5.16 -8.63
C PRO A 15 -3.61 4.39 -9.68
N LEU A 16 -3.54 3.06 -9.58
CA LEU A 16 -2.88 2.23 -10.59
C LEU A 16 -3.66 2.18 -11.91
N SER A 17 -4.99 2.29 -11.86
CA SER A 17 -5.87 2.28 -13.03
C SER A 17 -6.02 3.65 -13.70
N MET A 18 -5.51 4.73 -13.11
CA MET A 18 -5.58 6.06 -13.71
C MET A 18 -4.62 6.12 -14.90
N GLN A 19 -5.15 6.38 -16.10
CA GLN A 19 -4.39 6.51 -17.35
C GLN A 19 -4.85 7.76 -18.11
N GLU A 20 -4.08 8.20 -19.13
CA GLU A 20 -4.36 9.37 -19.98
C GLU A 20 -5.82 9.46 -20.47
N PRO A 21 -6.42 10.67 -20.60
CA PRO A 21 -5.80 11.97 -20.90
C PRO A 21 -5.71 12.96 -19.72
N ILE A 22 -5.37 12.51 -18.53
CA ILE A 22 -5.10 13.36 -17.34
C ILE A 22 -3.72 14.02 -17.39
N SER A 23 -3.56 15.16 -16.68
CA SER A 23 -2.27 15.86 -16.59
C SER A 23 -1.19 15.00 -15.93
N LYS A 24 0.05 15.10 -16.44
CA LYS A 24 1.21 14.33 -15.95
C LYS A 24 1.42 14.46 -14.44
N THR A 25 1.20 15.64 -13.87
CA THR A 25 1.34 15.89 -12.43
C THR A 25 0.41 15.01 -11.58
N TRP A 26 -0.85 14.82 -12.01
CA TRP A 26 -1.79 13.95 -11.30
C TRP A 26 -1.40 12.48 -11.41
N LEU A 27 -0.78 12.12 -12.51
CA LEU A 27 -0.33 10.76 -12.80
C LEU A 27 0.91 10.41 -11.97
N ASP A 28 1.84 11.36 -11.79
CA ASP A 28 2.98 11.25 -10.87
C ASP A 28 2.52 11.07 -9.42
N ILE A 29 1.55 11.87 -8.97
CA ILE A 29 0.96 11.75 -7.64
C ILE A 29 0.28 10.38 -7.47
N SER A 30 -0.39 9.89 -8.51
CA SER A 30 -1.05 8.58 -8.49
C SER A 30 -0.03 7.46 -8.36
N CYS A 31 1.07 7.49 -9.13
CA CYS A 31 2.20 6.58 -8.99
C CYS A 31 2.77 6.57 -7.56
N MET A 32 2.90 7.75 -6.95
CA MET A 32 3.37 7.86 -5.57
C MET A 32 2.42 7.28 -4.54
N SER A 33 1.11 7.42 -4.74
CA SER A 33 0.13 7.00 -3.76
C SER A 33 0.04 5.47 -3.58
N VAL A 34 0.45 4.69 -4.59
CA VAL A 34 0.41 3.21 -4.57
C VAL A 34 1.21 2.64 -3.39
N PRO A 35 2.55 2.86 -3.25
CA PRO A 35 3.32 2.30 -2.15
C PRO A 35 2.80 2.75 -0.78
N TRP A 36 2.32 3.99 -0.65
CA TRP A 36 1.74 4.52 0.59
C TRP A 36 0.49 3.74 1.01
N LEU A 37 -0.47 3.56 0.09
CA LEU A 37 -1.72 2.86 0.36
C LEU A 37 -1.48 1.37 0.68
N THR A 38 -0.55 0.73 -0.04
CA THR A 38 -0.23 -0.69 0.18
C THR A 38 0.40 -0.90 1.56
N MET A 39 1.37 -0.07 1.97
CA MET A 39 2.05 -0.22 3.26
C MET A 39 1.16 0.10 4.47
N ILE A 40 0.31 1.12 4.35
CA ILE A 40 -0.68 1.45 5.38
C ILE A 40 -1.70 0.31 5.51
N GLY A 41 -2.22 -0.17 4.37
CA GLY A 41 -3.13 -1.32 4.34
C GLY A 41 -2.51 -2.57 4.97
N PHE A 42 -1.23 -2.84 4.69
CA PHE A 42 -0.48 -3.97 5.26
C PHE A 42 -0.33 -3.87 6.77
N SER A 43 0.10 -2.71 7.25
CA SER A 43 0.26 -2.44 8.68
C SER A 43 -1.05 -2.63 9.44
N MET A 44 -2.17 -2.20 8.84
CA MET A 44 -3.50 -2.34 9.42
C MET A 44 -4.00 -3.79 9.44
N ALA A 45 -3.75 -4.55 8.38
CA ALA A 45 -4.10 -5.97 8.27
C ALA A 45 -3.31 -6.81 9.30
N PHE A 46 -2.00 -6.60 9.38
CA PHE A 46 -1.12 -7.30 10.32
C PHE A 46 -1.54 -7.06 11.78
N SER A 47 -1.91 -5.83 12.10
CA SER A 47 -2.37 -5.46 13.46
C SER A 47 -3.69 -6.11 13.84
N ALA A 48 -4.59 -6.31 12.88
CA ALA A 48 -5.84 -7.05 13.09
C ALA A 48 -5.58 -8.55 13.36
N LEU A 49 -4.64 -9.14 12.62
CA LEU A 49 -4.21 -10.53 12.82
C LEU A 49 -3.57 -10.72 14.19
N PHE A 50 -2.69 -9.80 14.58
CA PHE A 50 -2.03 -9.84 15.88
C PHE A 50 -3.03 -9.69 17.03
N ALA A 51 -4.01 -8.79 16.92
CA ALA A 51 -5.09 -8.65 17.91
C ALA A 51 -5.89 -9.95 18.09
N LYS A 52 -6.17 -10.67 17.00
CA LYS A 52 -6.84 -11.98 17.04
C LYS A 52 -5.95 -13.06 17.65
N SER A 53 -4.69 -13.12 17.24
CA SER A 53 -3.72 -14.11 17.74
C SER A 53 -3.54 -13.98 19.26
N LEU A 54 -3.39 -12.75 19.76
CA LEU A 54 -3.31 -12.48 21.19
C LEU A 54 -4.57 -12.90 21.97
N ARG A 55 -5.76 -12.74 21.37
CA ARG A 55 -7.01 -13.18 21.98
C ARG A 55 -7.06 -14.70 22.09
N ILE A 56 -6.69 -15.42 21.03
CA ILE A 56 -6.68 -16.89 21.02
C ILE A 56 -5.65 -17.42 22.02
N ASN A 57 -4.43 -16.89 22.00
CA ASN A 57 -3.36 -17.30 22.92
C ASN A 57 -3.81 -17.18 24.39
N LYS A 58 -4.48 -16.08 24.75
CA LYS A 58 -5.01 -15.89 26.12
C LYS A 58 -6.16 -16.82 26.50
N ILE A 59 -7.00 -17.22 25.54
CA ILE A 59 -8.08 -18.19 25.78
C ILE A 59 -7.49 -19.57 26.04
N MET A 60 -6.49 -19.99 25.24
CA MET A 60 -5.83 -21.29 25.38
C MET A 60 -5.02 -21.42 26.68
N LEU A 61 -4.42 -20.32 27.15
CA LEU A 61 -3.60 -20.33 28.37
C LEU A 61 -4.40 -20.42 29.68
N LYS A 62 -5.73 -20.23 29.65
CA LYS A 62 -6.58 -20.21 30.86
C LYS A 62 -7.62 -21.34 30.84
N ARG A 63 -7.46 -22.32 31.73
CA ARG A 63 -8.41 -23.44 31.95
C ARG A 63 -9.79 -23.00 32.48
N ASP A 64 -9.90 -21.82 33.09
CA ASP A 64 -11.10 -21.40 33.87
C ASP A 64 -12.22 -20.69 33.09
N MET A 65 -12.19 -20.60 31.75
CA MET A 65 -13.31 -20.14 30.90
C MET A 65 -14.01 -18.82 31.34
N ARG A 66 -13.34 -17.94 32.11
CA ARG A 66 -13.91 -16.68 32.60
C ARG A 66 -13.89 -15.63 31.48
N LYS A 67 -15.02 -14.94 31.24
CA LYS A 67 -15.12 -13.83 30.26
C LYS A 67 -14.06 -12.76 30.55
N ILE A 68 -13.12 -12.58 29.63
CA ILE A 68 -12.09 -11.55 29.71
C ILE A 68 -12.36 -10.47 28.66
N CYS A 69 -12.49 -9.23 29.14
CA CYS A 69 -12.48 -8.05 28.30
C CYS A 69 -11.03 -7.74 27.92
N VAL A 70 -10.65 -8.01 26.67
CA VAL A 70 -9.29 -7.77 26.20
C VAL A 70 -9.08 -6.28 26.01
N SER A 71 -8.28 -5.66 26.88
CA SER A 71 -7.88 -4.26 26.76
C SER A 71 -7.07 -4.04 25.48
N GLN A 72 -7.69 -3.37 24.50
CA GLN A 72 -7.12 -3.07 23.18
C GLN A 72 -5.92 -2.10 23.25
N LYS A 73 -5.72 -1.44 24.40
CA LYS A 73 -4.72 -0.37 24.56
C LYS A 73 -3.27 -0.85 24.40
N HIS A 74 -2.97 -2.10 24.74
CA HIS A 74 -1.62 -2.65 24.58
C HIS A 74 -1.29 -3.03 23.14
N VAL A 75 -2.30 -3.30 22.32
CA VAL A 75 -2.12 -3.67 20.90
C VAL A 75 -1.95 -2.42 20.03
N LEU A 76 -2.48 -1.28 20.48
CA LEU A 76 -2.36 0.00 19.78
C LEU A 76 -0.93 0.54 19.77
N LYS A 77 -0.14 0.31 20.82
CA LYS A 77 1.27 0.75 20.90
C LYS A 77 2.17 0.13 19.81
N PRO A 78 2.26 -1.21 19.66
CA PRO A 78 3.08 -1.80 18.59
C PRO A 78 2.53 -1.48 17.19
N PHE A 79 1.21 -1.33 17.04
CA PHE A 79 0.61 -0.86 15.79
C PHE A 79 1.10 0.54 15.42
N LEU A 80 1.04 1.48 16.36
CA LEU A 80 1.45 2.86 16.12
C LEU A 80 2.95 2.92 15.80
N ALA A 81 3.79 2.16 16.51
CA ALA A 81 5.22 2.06 16.22
C ALA A 81 5.49 1.54 14.80
N LEU A 82 4.76 0.51 14.37
CA LEU A 82 4.90 -0.08 13.04
C LEU A 82 4.46 0.89 11.94
N VAL A 83 3.34 1.60 12.11
CA VAL A 83 2.89 2.63 11.17
C VAL A 83 3.89 3.78 11.09
N MET A 84 4.38 4.29 12.21
CA MET A 84 5.37 5.38 12.25
C MET A 84 6.67 4.97 11.54
N SER A 85 7.14 3.74 11.76
CA SER A 85 8.33 3.23 11.05
C SER A 85 8.11 3.18 9.53
N ASN A 86 6.93 2.73 9.07
CA ASN A 86 6.62 2.70 7.64
C ASN A 86 6.56 4.11 7.04
N VAL A 87 5.95 5.06 7.75
CA VAL A 87 5.87 6.47 7.32
C VAL A 87 7.27 7.08 7.18
N LEU A 88 8.17 6.83 8.15
CA LEU A 88 9.55 7.34 8.10
C LEU A 88 10.31 6.78 6.90
N ILE A 89 10.25 5.45 6.70
CA ILE A 89 10.92 4.78 5.59
C ILE A 89 10.39 5.28 4.25
N LEU A 90 9.06 5.36 4.09
CA LEU A 90 8.45 5.84 2.85
C LEU A 90 8.78 7.31 2.62
N SER A 91 8.73 8.16 3.64
CA SER A 91 9.08 9.58 3.49
C SER A 91 10.51 9.76 2.97
N GLY A 92 11.48 9.02 3.52
CA GLY A 92 12.86 9.04 3.07
C GLY A 92 13.03 8.53 1.64
N TRP A 93 12.30 7.47 1.27
CA TRP A 93 12.30 6.99 -0.11
C TRP A 93 11.69 8.01 -1.07
N THR A 94 10.53 8.58 -0.75
CA THR A 94 9.89 9.58 -1.61
C THR A 94 10.72 10.86 -1.78
N ALA A 95 11.52 11.22 -0.78
CA ALA A 95 12.40 12.39 -0.84
C ALA A 95 13.62 12.17 -1.73
N THR A 96 14.13 10.93 -1.82
CA THR A 96 15.33 10.60 -2.59
C THR A 96 15.02 10.20 -4.03
N LEU A 97 13.91 9.48 -4.25
CA LEU A 97 13.62 8.84 -5.52
C LEU A 97 12.12 8.94 -5.85
N PRO A 98 11.65 10.08 -6.37
CA PRO A 98 10.25 10.21 -6.75
C PRO A 98 9.96 9.43 -8.04
N LEU A 99 9.22 8.32 -7.97
CA LEU A 99 8.59 7.68 -9.14
C LEU A 99 7.76 8.69 -9.94
N GLN A 100 8.02 8.70 -11.25
CA GLN A 100 7.31 9.50 -12.23
C GLN A 100 6.61 8.60 -13.24
N TRP A 101 5.49 9.08 -13.76
CA TRP A 101 4.81 8.41 -14.84
C TRP A 101 5.53 8.64 -16.16
N ASN A 102 5.97 7.55 -16.81
CA ASN A 102 6.52 7.63 -18.15
C ASN A 102 5.84 6.65 -19.10
N ARG A 103 5.64 7.10 -20.34
CA ARG A 103 5.05 6.28 -21.40
C ARG A 103 6.18 5.65 -22.20
N ILE A 104 6.22 4.32 -22.17
CA ILE A 104 7.19 3.53 -22.93
C ILE A 104 6.49 3.08 -24.21
N TYR A 105 7.05 3.44 -25.35
CA TYR A 105 6.62 2.98 -26.65
C TYR A 105 7.32 1.64 -26.95
N GLY A 106 6.55 0.64 -27.37
CA GLY A 106 7.09 -0.64 -27.81
C GLY A 106 8.03 -0.45 -28.99
N SER A 107 9.04 -1.31 -29.09
CA SER A 107 10.03 -1.27 -30.19
C SER A 107 9.44 -1.67 -31.54
N ASP A 108 8.24 -2.22 -31.55
CA ASP A 108 7.56 -2.67 -32.76
C ASP A 108 6.79 -1.50 -33.38
N VAL A 109 7.08 -1.25 -34.66
CA VAL A 109 6.65 -0.06 -35.39
C VAL A 109 5.88 -0.51 -36.62
N ASP A 110 4.68 0.02 -36.80
CA ASP A 110 3.87 -0.23 -37.98
C ASP A 110 4.57 0.26 -39.26
N GLN A 111 4.07 -0.18 -40.41
CA GLN A 111 4.51 0.28 -41.75
C GLN A 111 4.45 1.81 -41.95
N TYR A 112 3.73 2.52 -41.08
CA TYR A 112 3.61 3.98 -41.05
C TYR A 112 4.51 4.66 -40.01
N GLY A 113 5.45 3.93 -39.39
CA GLY A 113 6.38 4.46 -38.38
C GLY A 113 5.73 4.84 -37.05
N ARG A 114 4.58 4.22 -36.72
CA ARG A 114 3.87 4.44 -35.45
C ARG A 114 4.10 3.25 -34.52
N PRO A 115 4.36 3.47 -33.21
CA PRO A 115 4.50 2.37 -32.27
C PRO A 115 3.16 1.64 -32.12
N THR A 116 3.16 0.32 -32.31
CA THR A 116 1.96 -0.53 -32.21
C THR A 116 1.48 -0.70 -30.77
N GLU A 117 2.41 -0.62 -29.82
CA GLU A 117 2.13 -0.75 -28.40
C GLU A 117 2.67 0.45 -27.61
N SER A 118 1.91 0.88 -26.62
CA SER A 118 2.38 1.87 -25.65
C SER A 118 1.85 1.50 -24.27
N ILE A 119 2.75 1.41 -23.30
CA ILE A 119 2.41 1.06 -21.92
C ILE A 119 2.89 2.20 -21.02
N GLY A 120 1.98 2.70 -20.18
CA GLY A 120 2.34 3.63 -19.13
C GLY A 120 2.87 2.89 -17.91
N ARG A 121 4.04 3.29 -17.41
CA ARG A 121 4.64 2.70 -16.21
C ARG A 121 5.14 3.79 -15.27
N CYS A 122 5.01 3.54 -13.98
CA CYS A 122 5.70 4.33 -12.96
C CYS A 122 7.16 3.87 -12.91
N ILE A 123 8.09 4.74 -13.29
CA ILE A 123 9.52 4.46 -13.29
C ILE A 123 10.27 5.46 -12.44
N LEU A 124 11.45 5.08 -11.98
CA LEU A 124 12.38 6.00 -11.38
C LEU A 124 12.86 7.00 -12.45
N PRO A 125 13.08 8.28 -12.10
CA PRO A 125 13.68 9.24 -12.99
C PRO A 125 15.05 8.70 -13.40
N LYS A 126 15.30 8.72 -14.71
CA LYS A 126 16.59 8.32 -15.26
C LYS A 126 17.51 9.52 -15.11
N GLU A 127 18.56 9.38 -14.31
CA GLU A 127 19.69 10.32 -14.26
C GLU A 127 20.33 10.47 -15.65
#